data_AF-A0A439JKF2-F1
#
_entry.id   AF-A0A439JKF2-F1
#
_cell.length_a   1.000
_cell.length_b   1.000
_cell.length_c   1.000
_cell.angle_alpha   90.00
_cell.angle_beta   90.00
_cell.angle_gamma   90.00
#
_symmetry.space_group_name_H-M   'P 1'
#
loop_
_entity.id
_entity.type
_entity.pdbx_description
1 polymer ?
#
loop_
_entity_poly.entity_id
_entity_poly.type
_entity_poly.pdbx_seq_one_letter_code
_entity_poly.pdbx_strand_id
1 'polypeptide(L)' 'MAEPQLSVRSAKARDIAHRLARRENRSIADIVERALESYEKREAGREPASLFYSRLTASIGVDIDLEAIIPL' A
#
# COMPACT_ATOMS: atom_id res chain seq x y z
N MET A 1 5.90 12.34 -28.39
CA MET A 1 6.27 13.37 -27.40
C MET A 1 6.99 12.65 -26.27
N ALA A 2 8.11 13.16 -25.75
CA ALA A 2 8.76 12.52 -24.62
C ALA A 2 7.87 12.66 -23.38
N GLU A 3 7.49 11.55 -22.76
CA GLU A 3 6.75 11.57 -21.50
C GLU A 3 7.57 12.32 -20.44
N PRO A 4 6.94 13.14 -19.60
CA PRO A 4 7.63 13.87 -18.56
C PRO A 4 8.25 12.90 -17.56
N GLN A 5 9.59 12.84 -17.54
CA GLN A 5 10.32 11.99 -16.61
C GLN A 5 10.20 12.54 -15.19
N LEU A 6 9.84 11.67 -14.23
CA LEU A 6 9.74 12.04 -12.83
C LEU A 6 11.14 12.37 -12.26
N SER A 7 11.36 13.62 -11.86
CA SER A 7 12.64 14.04 -11.27
C SER A 7 12.65 13.82 -9.76
N VAL A 8 13.41 12.82 -9.30
CA VAL A 8 13.67 12.61 -7.86
C VAL A 8 14.69 13.63 -7.35
N ARG A 9 14.22 14.69 -6.66
CA ARG A 9 15.07 15.76 -6.13
C ARG A 9 15.72 15.46 -4.78
N SER A 10 15.15 14.55 -4.00
CA SER A 10 15.69 14.17 -2.70
C SER A 10 16.84 13.17 -2.85
N ALA A 11 17.99 13.49 -2.23
CA ALA A 11 19.15 12.59 -2.19
C ALA A 11 18.77 11.21 -1.61
N LYS A 12 18.01 11.21 -0.51
CA LYS A 12 17.52 9.98 0.13
C LYS A 12 16.62 9.16 -0.81
N ALA A 13 15.72 9.81 -1.53
CA ALA A 13 14.84 9.11 -2.47
C ALA A 13 15.61 8.52 -3.65
N ARG A 14 16.63 9.24 -4.13
CA ARG A 14 17.55 8.77 -5.17
C ARG A 14 18.30 7.53 -4.70
N ASP A 15 18.87 7.54 -3.50
CA ASP A 15 19.62 6.40 -2.96
C ASP A 15 18.74 5.14 -2.80
N ILE A 16 17.51 5.32 -2.32
CA ILE A 16 16.53 4.23 -2.21
C ILE A 16 16.22 3.65 -3.60
N ALA A 17 15.94 4.49 -4.59
CA ALA A 17 15.61 4.05 -5.94
C ALA A 17 16.78 3.31 -6.61
N HIS A 18 18.01 3.83 -6.47
CA HIS A 18 19.22 3.15 -6.96
C HIS A 18 19.46 1.79 -6.31
N ARG A 19 19.23 1.69 -5.00
CA ARG A 19 19.40 0.42 -4.28
C ARG A 19 18.37 -0.62 -4.71
N LEU A 20 17.11 -0.21 -4.89
CA LEU A 20 16.03 -1.09 -5.34
C LEU A 20 16.23 -1.53 -6.80
N ALA A 21 16.58 -0.61 -7.69
CA ALA A 21 16.86 -0.89 -9.09
C ALA A 21 17.96 -1.95 -9.25
N ARG A 22 19.05 -1.84 -8.48
CA ARG A 22 20.14 -2.84 -8.46
C ARG A 22 19.68 -4.20 -7.94
N ARG A 23 18.89 -4.22 -6.87
CA ARG A 23 18.42 -5.48 -6.26
C ARG A 23 17.48 -6.24 -7.19
N GLU A 24 16.65 -5.52 -7.94
CA GLU A 24 15.57 -6.11 -8.74
C GLU A 24 15.92 -6.19 -10.23
N ASN A 25 17.12 -5.77 -10.62
CA ASN A 25 17.60 -5.72 -12.00
C ASN A 25 16.62 -4.98 -12.93
N ARG A 26 16.15 -3.81 -12.49
CA ARG A 26 15.13 -2.97 -13.15
C ARG A 26 15.62 -1.55 -13.34
N SER A 27 14.96 -0.80 -14.23
CA SER A 27 15.23 0.62 -14.36
C SER A 27 14.74 1.39 -13.12
N ILE A 28 15.34 2.55 -12.86
CA ILE A 28 14.90 3.43 -11.77
C ILE A 28 13.46 3.91 -12.01
N ALA A 29 13.09 4.17 -13.27
CA ALA A 29 11.73 4.56 -13.63
C ALA A 29 10.72 3.48 -13.24
N ASP A 30 10.96 2.21 -13.63
CA ASP A 30 10.08 1.10 -13.28
C ASP A 30 9.90 0.93 -11.77
N ILE A 31 10.98 1.10 -11.00
CA ILE A 31 10.93 1.01 -9.53
C ILE A 31 10.06 2.13 -8.95
N VAL A 32 10.24 3.36 -9.43
CA VAL A 32 9.52 4.52 -8.92
C VAL A 32 8.03 4.43 -9.27
N GLU A 33 7.70 4.06 -10.50
CA GLU A 33 6.31 3.86 -10.93
C GLU A 33 5.62 2.78 -10.11
N ARG A 34 6.24 1.61 -9.95
CA ARG A 34 5.69 0.52 -9.13
C ARG A 34 5.55 0.91 -7.65
N ALA A 35 6.50 1.66 -7.12
CA ALA A 35 6.43 2.14 -5.73
C ALA A 35 5.27 3.12 -5.54
N LEU A 36 5.05 4.02 -6.49
CA LEU A 36 3.93 4.97 -6.48
C LEU A 36 2.60 4.25 -6.66
N GLU A 37 2.49 3.30 -7.58
CA GLU A 37 1.28 2.49 -7.79
C GLU A 37 0.96 1.65 -6.54
N SER A 38 1.97 1.04 -5.91
CA SER A 38 1.78 0.32 -4.65
C SER A 38 1.37 1.23 -3.50
N TYR A 39 1.89 2.46 -3.46
CA TYR A 39 1.49 3.45 -2.46
C TYR A 39 0.05 3.89 -2.68
N GLU A 40 -0.32 4.23 -3.91
CA GLU A 40 -1.69 4.55 -4.29
C GLU A 40 -2.64 3.41 -3.93
N LYS A 41 -2.38 2.16 -4.32
CA LYS A 41 -3.25 1.02 -3.94
C LYS A 41 -3.40 0.84 -2.43
N ARG A 42 -2.38 1.22 -1.66
CA ARG A 42 -2.41 1.11 -0.20
C ARG A 42 -3.19 2.24 0.46
N GLU A 43 -3.09 3.45 -0.07
CA GLU A 43 -3.66 4.66 0.54
C GLU A 43 -4.98 5.11 -0.13
N ALA A 44 -5.10 5.00 -1.45
CA ALA A 44 -6.30 5.29 -2.23
C ALA A 44 -7.23 4.07 -2.19
N GLY A 45 -8.33 4.20 -1.44
CA GLY A 45 -9.37 3.16 -1.32
C GLY A 45 -9.32 2.35 -0.02
N ARG A 46 -8.34 2.58 0.86
CA ARG A 46 -8.48 2.11 2.24
C ARG A 46 -9.31 3.10 3.05
N GLU A 47 -10.47 2.63 3.48
CA GLU A 47 -11.15 3.20 4.63
C GLU A 47 -10.14 3.22 5.81
N PRO A 48 -9.96 4.36 6.50
CA PRO A 48 -9.12 4.42 7.68
C PRO A 48 -9.45 3.26 8.62
N ALA A 49 -8.45 2.61 9.20
CA ALA A 49 -8.68 1.43 10.05
C ALA A 49 -9.73 1.69 11.13
N SER A 50 -9.75 2.91 11.69
CA SER A 50 -10.78 3.36 12.64
C SER A 50 -12.19 3.38 12.06
N LEU A 51 -12.38 3.89 10.84
CA LEU A 51 -13.67 3.88 10.14
C LEU A 51 -14.09 2.46 9.76
N PHE A 52 -13.14 1.62 9.33
CA PHE A 52 -13.37 0.20 9.04
C PHE A 52 -13.85 -0.55 10.28
N TYR A 53 -13.14 -0.44 11.41
CA TYR A 53 -13.56 -1.09 12.65
C TYR A 53 -14.87 -0.52 13.19
N SER A 54 -15.10 0.80 13.07
CA SER A 54 -16.36 1.41 13.47
C SER A 54 -17.54 0.90 12.64
N ARG A 55 -17.38 0.80 11.31
CA ARG A 55 -18.37 0.23 10.40
C ARG A 55 -18.57 -1.27 10.64
N LEU A 56 -17.48 -2.01 10.88
CA LEU A 56 -17.52 -3.44 11.19
C LEU A 56 -18.31 -3.70 12.47
N THR A 57 -18.02 -2.99 13.56
CA THR A 57 -18.75 -3.11 14.83
C THR A 57 -20.21 -2.65 14.72
N ALA A 58 -20.50 -1.66 13.85
CA ALA A 58 -21.87 -1.20 13.62
C ALA A 58 -22.69 -2.15 12.71
N SER A 59 -22.04 -2.89 11.81
CA SER A 59 -22.71 -3.81 10.87
C SER A 59 -22.79 -5.24 11.37
N ILE A 60 -21.76 -5.69 12.08
CA ILE A 60 -21.72 -6.95 12.83
C ILE A 60 -22.07 -6.59 14.27
N GLY A 61 -23.37 -6.46 14.55
CA GLY A 61 -23.84 -6.37 15.93
C GLY A 61 -23.16 -7.48 16.72
N VAL A 62 -22.35 -7.11 17.71
CA VAL A 62 -21.42 -8.03 18.37
C VAL A 62 -22.21 -9.05 19.18
N ASP A 63 -22.58 -10.14 18.53
CA ASP A 63 -23.01 -11.40 19.11
C ASP A 63 -22.42 -12.52 18.24
N ILE A 64 -21.09 -12.52 18.13
CA ILE A 64 -20.35 -13.62 17.48
C ILE A 64 -20.24 -14.71 18.55
N ASP A 65 -21.13 -15.68 18.47
CA ASP A 65 -21.08 -16.88 19.31
C ASP A 65 -19.90 -17.76 18.88
N LEU A 66 -18.81 -17.69 19.63
CA LEU A 66 -17.58 -18.43 19.37
C LEU A 66 -17.73 -19.94 19.64
N GLU A 67 -18.70 -20.36 20.46
CA GLU A 67 -19.02 -21.79 20.66
C GLU A 67 -19.64 -22.40 19.39
N ALA A 68 -20.44 -21.62 18.65
CA ALA A 68 -21.02 -22.09 17.38
C ALA A 68 -19.98 -22.22 16.24
N ILE A 69 -18.91 -21.41 16.28
CA ILE A 69 -17.91 -21.32 15.20
C ILE A 69 -16.74 -22.28 15.44
N ILE A 70 -16.39 -22.56 16.70
CA ILE A 70 -15.33 -23.51 17.05
C ILE A 70 -15.92 -24.61 17.94
N PRO A 71 -16.60 -25.62 17.35
CA PRO A 71 -17.02 -26.79 18.10
C PRO A 71 -15.78 -27.59 18.54
N LEU A 72 -15.67 -27.84 19.85
CA LEU A 72 -14.69 -28.74 20.46
C LEU A 72 -15.01 -30.21 20.18
#